data_AF-A0A817NLM5-F1
#
_entry.id   AF-A0A817NLM5-F1
#
_cell.length_a   1.000
_cell.length_b   1.000
_cell.length_c   1.000
_cell.angle_alpha   90.00
_cell.angle_beta   90.00
_cell.angle_gamma   90.00
#
_symmetry.space_group_name_H-M   'P 1'
#
loop_
_entity.id
_entity.type
_entity.pdbx_description
1 polymer ?
#
loop_
_entity_poly.entity_id
_entity_poly.type
_entity_poly.pdbx_seq_one_letter_code
_entity_poly.pdbx_strand_id
1 'polypeptide(L)'
;MPLVDIDGDHFGTESSFRGTAWRGKDCDDFSSKIRPGARSVMGDYVVDHNCNGIFGMNSATNKPWEEELCNDTQRMGIAVLGDSVSAHFHIPEQWLDARQLSVGAFEHLVYIIGNELDWPQLSGTTGHINNTWPNIEGTTRSLYARLFDLDHCNHRDYQNIAVNGANSKSILDIAQTLTRDQKNDVPLLVIYSLVGNDVCNGHADTIARMTTYEEMYDRVLTELAYLDTVLPKGSHVLTTGLANGSLLYQLLHDRVHPLGRVGPPITYAQVYSYLMCLQISPCNGWLTSNDTLRAFTSERAVNLSIAVQNATNAYSPMNFDSAFLNFPFDQAIQEWISQGGEPWQLIESVDGFHISQYGHAVTSDVIWSWLQTNKPHWLPPVNSHNADIERIFKDQGGY
;
A
#
# COMPACT_ATOMS: atom_id res chain seq x y z
N MET A 1 -12.29 -9.18 -0.83
CA MET A 1 -12.15 -10.21 -1.87
C MET A 1 -12.70 -9.67 -3.15
N PRO A 2 -12.13 -10.03 -4.32
CA PRO A 2 -12.68 -9.66 -5.62
C PRO A 2 -14.16 -10.00 -5.72
N LEU A 3 -14.91 -9.22 -6.50
CA LEU A 3 -16.33 -9.52 -6.75
C LEU A 3 -16.47 -10.66 -7.75
N VAL A 4 -15.53 -10.75 -8.70
CA VAL A 4 -15.42 -11.85 -9.67
C VAL A 4 -14.16 -12.65 -9.34
N ASP A 5 -14.39 -13.81 -8.76
CA ASP A 5 -13.39 -14.81 -8.37
C ASP A 5 -14.11 -16.16 -8.39
N ILE A 6 -14.01 -16.86 -9.53
CA ILE A 6 -14.79 -18.06 -9.83
C ILE A 6 -14.17 -19.29 -9.15
N ASP A 7 -12.85 -19.33 -8.99
CA ASP A 7 -12.15 -20.48 -8.44
C ASP A 7 -11.79 -20.35 -6.93
N GLY A 8 -12.00 -19.17 -6.36
CA GLY A 8 -11.86 -18.89 -4.93
C GLY A 8 -10.42 -18.66 -4.49
N ASP A 9 -9.51 -18.28 -5.38
CA ASP A 9 -8.10 -18.04 -5.06
C ASP A 9 -7.78 -16.61 -4.60
N HIS A 10 -8.81 -15.75 -4.63
CA HIS A 10 -8.79 -14.36 -4.21
C HIS A 10 -8.10 -13.37 -5.15
N PHE A 11 -7.72 -13.81 -6.34
CA PHE A 11 -7.35 -12.96 -7.46
C PHE A 11 -8.56 -12.86 -8.39
N GLY A 12 -8.60 -11.80 -9.19
CA GLY A 12 -9.74 -11.50 -10.05
C GLY A 12 -9.29 -10.97 -11.39
N THR A 13 -10.24 -10.80 -12.29
CA THR A 13 -9.98 -10.34 -13.67
C THR A 13 -10.48 -8.91 -13.92
N GLU A 14 -11.37 -8.42 -13.07
CA GLU A 14 -11.95 -7.08 -13.07
C GLU A 14 -11.05 -6.06 -12.37
N SER A 15 -11.00 -4.82 -12.87
CA SER A 15 -10.08 -3.82 -12.33
C SER A 15 -10.53 -3.15 -11.03
N SER A 16 -11.79 -3.28 -10.63
CA SER A 16 -12.35 -2.64 -9.43
C SER A 16 -12.88 -3.68 -8.43
N PHE A 17 -13.61 -3.27 -7.40
CA PHE A 17 -14.28 -4.19 -6.46
C PHE A 17 -13.34 -5.26 -5.87
N ARG A 18 -12.15 -4.84 -5.44
CA ARG A 18 -11.09 -5.70 -4.87
C ARG A 18 -10.39 -6.65 -5.87
N GLY A 19 -10.58 -6.47 -7.19
CA GLY A 19 -9.87 -7.18 -8.24
C GLY A 19 -8.47 -6.61 -8.56
N THR A 20 -8.13 -6.41 -9.84
CA THR A 20 -6.73 -6.20 -10.30
C THR A 20 -6.07 -4.90 -9.85
N ALA A 21 -6.84 -3.88 -9.45
CA ALA A 21 -6.26 -2.69 -8.81
C ALA A 21 -5.62 -3.02 -7.45
N TRP A 22 -6.10 -4.07 -6.80
CA TRP A 22 -5.70 -4.47 -5.46
C TRP A 22 -4.67 -5.59 -5.48
N ARG A 23 -4.75 -6.50 -6.45
CA ARG A 23 -3.88 -7.66 -6.56
C ARG A 23 -3.49 -7.93 -8.00
N GLY A 24 -2.47 -8.76 -8.22
CA GLY A 24 -2.15 -9.24 -9.55
C GLY A 24 -3.37 -9.75 -10.31
N LYS A 25 -3.40 -9.52 -11.63
CA LYS A 25 -4.47 -10.07 -12.45
C LYS A 25 -4.35 -11.59 -12.56
N ASP A 26 -5.45 -12.27 -12.26
CA ASP A 26 -5.58 -13.70 -12.51
C ASP A 26 -5.56 -14.00 -14.03
N CYS A 27 -4.73 -14.96 -14.41
CA CYS A 27 -4.57 -15.43 -15.77
C CYS A 27 -5.44 -16.66 -16.10
N ASP A 28 -6.00 -17.33 -15.10
CA ASP A 28 -6.94 -18.45 -15.26
C ASP A 28 -7.92 -18.57 -14.07
N ASP A 29 -9.00 -17.77 -14.11
CA ASP A 29 -10.12 -17.71 -13.14
C ASP A 29 -11.02 -18.97 -13.17
N PHE A 30 -10.44 -20.14 -13.42
CA PHE A 30 -11.10 -21.45 -13.33
C PHE A 30 -10.24 -22.46 -12.57
N SER A 31 -9.06 -22.07 -12.10
CA SER A 31 -8.12 -22.94 -11.42
C SER A 31 -7.37 -22.18 -10.33
N SER A 32 -7.79 -22.39 -9.08
CA SER A 32 -7.17 -21.76 -7.91
C SER A 32 -5.71 -22.12 -7.63
N LYS A 33 -5.09 -22.93 -8.50
CA LYS A 33 -3.65 -23.24 -8.50
C LYS A 33 -2.84 -22.34 -9.42
N ILE A 34 -3.49 -21.56 -10.28
CA ILE A 34 -2.86 -20.68 -11.27
C ILE A 34 -3.12 -19.26 -10.82
N ARG A 35 -2.11 -18.60 -10.26
CA ARG A 35 -2.30 -17.28 -9.66
C ARG A 35 -0.98 -16.54 -9.44
N PRO A 36 -0.99 -15.20 -9.40
CA PRO A 36 0.19 -14.41 -9.07
C PRO A 36 1.01 -14.93 -7.89
N GLY A 37 2.28 -15.23 -8.15
CA GLY A 37 3.27 -15.66 -7.16
C GLY A 37 3.25 -17.14 -6.75
N ALA A 38 2.47 -17.97 -7.43
CA ALA A 38 2.65 -19.41 -7.36
C ALA A 38 4.05 -19.83 -7.86
N ARG A 39 4.54 -20.99 -7.43
CA ARG A 39 5.72 -21.63 -8.02
C ARG A 39 5.31 -22.29 -9.33
N SER A 40 6.19 -22.17 -10.32
CA SER A 40 5.98 -22.80 -11.62
C SER A 40 5.92 -24.32 -11.50
N VAL A 41 5.09 -24.95 -12.33
CA VAL A 41 4.91 -26.40 -12.39
C VAL A 41 5.51 -26.90 -13.69
N MET A 42 6.57 -27.73 -13.58
CA MET A 42 7.34 -28.20 -14.73
C MET A 42 7.89 -27.06 -15.61
N GLY A 43 8.29 -25.94 -14.98
CA GLY A 43 8.81 -24.76 -15.66
C GLY A 43 7.79 -24.08 -16.58
N ASP A 44 6.50 -24.28 -16.33
CA ASP A 44 5.42 -23.63 -17.08
C ASP A 44 5.50 -23.89 -18.60
N TYR A 45 5.93 -25.09 -19.00
CA TYR A 45 6.13 -25.42 -20.42
C TYR A 45 4.85 -25.41 -21.27
N VAL A 46 3.66 -25.43 -20.65
CA VAL A 46 2.33 -25.37 -21.33
C VAL A 46 1.48 -24.22 -20.83
N VAL A 47 1.44 -24.03 -19.52
CA VAL A 47 0.55 -23.10 -18.83
C VAL A 47 1.41 -22.23 -17.92
N ASP A 48 1.16 -20.93 -17.95
CA ASP A 48 1.69 -19.97 -16.98
C ASP A 48 0.95 -20.16 -15.66
N HIS A 49 1.58 -20.79 -14.66
CA HIS A 49 0.92 -21.10 -13.39
C HIS A 49 0.98 -19.93 -12.41
N ASN A 50 1.80 -18.92 -12.69
CA ASN A 50 2.06 -17.84 -11.75
C ASN A 50 1.72 -16.45 -12.29
N CYS A 51 1.12 -16.41 -13.48
CA CYS A 51 0.61 -15.22 -14.16
C CYS A 51 1.66 -14.15 -14.43
N ASN A 52 2.95 -14.50 -14.44
CA ASN A 52 4.03 -13.57 -14.75
C ASN A 52 4.24 -13.38 -16.27
N GLY A 53 3.47 -14.07 -17.12
CA GLY A 53 3.57 -13.98 -18.57
C GLY A 53 4.70 -14.78 -19.22
N ILE A 54 5.48 -15.54 -18.43
CA ILE A 54 6.65 -16.32 -18.88
C ILE A 54 6.29 -17.81 -18.85
N PHE A 55 6.13 -18.40 -20.04
CA PHE A 55 5.78 -19.82 -20.18
C PHE A 55 6.22 -20.36 -21.54
N GLY A 56 6.11 -21.67 -21.74
CA GLY A 56 6.50 -22.34 -22.98
C GLY A 56 7.95 -22.77 -23.03
N MET A 57 8.44 -23.14 -24.22
CA MET A 57 9.75 -23.77 -24.43
C MET A 57 10.68 -22.92 -25.29
N ASN A 58 11.94 -22.83 -24.88
CA ASN A 58 13.03 -22.35 -25.71
C ASN A 58 13.42 -23.44 -26.73
N SER A 59 13.13 -23.21 -28.01
CA SER A 59 13.44 -24.18 -29.07
C SER A 59 14.94 -24.40 -29.29
N ALA A 60 15.80 -23.48 -28.84
CA ALA A 60 17.24 -23.60 -29.01
C ALA A 60 17.89 -24.54 -27.98
N THR A 61 17.41 -24.52 -26.75
CA THR A 61 17.96 -25.31 -25.63
C THR A 61 17.08 -26.49 -25.25
N ASN A 62 15.84 -26.52 -25.75
CA ASN A 62 14.81 -27.50 -25.40
C ASN A 62 14.52 -27.53 -23.88
N LYS A 63 14.51 -26.34 -23.26
CA LYS A 63 14.12 -26.14 -21.86
C LYS A 63 12.95 -25.16 -21.74
N PRO A 64 12.16 -25.22 -20.66
CA PRO A 64 11.12 -24.23 -20.40
C PRO A 64 11.72 -22.85 -20.14
N TRP A 65 11.07 -21.80 -20.64
CA TRP A 65 11.57 -20.42 -20.46
C TRP A 65 11.65 -20.03 -18.99
N GLU A 66 10.66 -20.41 -18.19
CA GLU A 66 10.60 -20.13 -16.75
C GLU A 66 11.80 -20.76 -16.00
N GLU A 67 12.23 -21.98 -16.39
CA GLU A 67 13.42 -22.62 -15.81
C GLU A 67 14.68 -21.81 -16.15
N GLU A 68 14.80 -21.33 -17.37
CA GLU A 68 16.01 -20.63 -17.83
C GLU A 68 16.10 -19.19 -17.31
N LEU A 69 14.96 -18.51 -17.15
CA LEU A 69 14.92 -17.07 -16.88
C LEU A 69 14.63 -16.74 -15.41
N CYS A 70 14.03 -17.65 -14.63
CA CYS A 70 13.50 -17.35 -13.29
C CYS A 70 13.95 -18.26 -12.14
N ASN A 71 14.48 -19.47 -12.38
CA ASN A 71 14.72 -20.44 -11.28
C ASN A 71 15.73 -19.97 -10.21
N ASP A 72 16.74 -19.21 -10.59
CA ASP A 72 17.86 -18.81 -9.71
C ASP A 72 17.79 -17.33 -9.26
N THR A 73 16.67 -16.65 -9.50
CA THR A 73 16.56 -15.18 -9.31
C THR A 73 16.14 -14.77 -7.90
N GLN A 74 15.75 -15.72 -7.05
CA GLN A 74 15.20 -15.47 -5.71
C GLN A 74 13.96 -14.56 -5.74
N ARG A 75 13.14 -14.67 -6.80
CA ARG A 75 11.91 -13.91 -6.98
C ARG A 75 11.01 -13.94 -5.74
N MET A 76 10.32 -12.83 -5.50
CA MET A 76 9.39 -12.66 -4.37
C MET A 76 8.31 -11.64 -4.71
N GLY A 77 7.12 -11.88 -4.18
CA GLY A 77 6.03 -10.92 -4.29
C GLY A 77 6.10 -9.83 -3.22
N ILE A 78 5.15 -8.91 -3.29
CA ILE A 78 4.97 -7.86 -2.29
C ILE A 78 3.53 -7.79 -1.81
N ALA A 79 3.36 -7.59 -0.51
CA ALA A 79 2.05 -7.31 0.06
C ALA A 79 2.11 -6.14 1.04
N VAL A 80 0.98 -5.46 1.21
CA VAL A 80 0.79 -4.50 2.30
C VAL A 80 -0.42 -4.87 3.13
N LEU A 81 -0.24 -5.00 4.45
CA LEU A 81 -1.32 -5.03 5.43
C LEU A 81 -1.46 -3.61 5.96
N GLY A 82 -2.55 -2.91 5.64
CA GLY A 82 -2.60 -1.48 5.94
C GLY A 82 -3.99 -0.86 6.01
N ASP A 83 -3.98 0.46 6.11
CA ASP A 83 -5.17 1.32 6.20
C ASP A 83 -5.39 2.15 4.92
N SER A 84 -6.19 3.20 5.04
CA SER A 84 -6.50 4.15 3.97
C SER A 84 -5.27 4.78 3.33
N VAL A 85 -4.16 4.95 4.06
CA VAL A 85 -2.91 5.39 3.46
C VAL A 85 -2.40 4.31 2.54
N SER A 86 -2.27 3.06 2.99
CA SER A 86 -1.75 1.97 2.14
C SER A 86 -2.63 1.68 0.92
N ALA A 87 -3.94 1.88 1.01
CA ALA A 87 -4.89 1.77 -0.10
C ALA A 87 -4.83 2.97 -1.07
N HIS A 88 -4.15 4.06 -0.68
CA HIS A 88 -4.19 5.36 -1.33
C HIS A 88 -5.62 5.89 -1.48
N PHE A 89 -6.26 6.18 -0.34
CA PHE A 89 -7.53 6.91 -0.32
C PHE A 89 -7.35 8.28 -0.96
N HIS A 90 -8.18 8.58 -1.96
CA HIS A 90 -8.13 9.85 -2.67
C HIS A 90 -9.53 10.22 -3.20
N ILE A 91 -9.97 11.42 -2.83
CA ILE A 91 -11.17 12.04 -3.40
C ILE A 91 -10.72 13.06 -4.45
N PRO A 92 -11.12 12.93 -5.72
CA PRO A 92 -10.75 13.88 -6.76
C PRO A 92 -11.19 15.30 -6.42
N GLU A 93 -10.22 16.21 -6.36
CA GLU A 93 -10.47 17.63 -6.10
C GLU A 93 -11.45 18.23 -7.12
N GLN A 94 -11.40 17.74 -8.34
CA GLN A 94 -12.22 18.16 -9.48
C GLN A 94 -13.73 17.90 -9.25
N TRP A 95 -14.09 17.05 -8.27
CA TRP A 95 -15.49 16.85 -7.86
C TRP A 95 -16.01 17.96 -6.95
N LEU A 96 -15.12 18.73 -6.31
CA LEU A 96 -15.47 19.70 -5.27
C LEU A 96 -15.03 21.14 -5.61
N ASP A 97 -14.00 21.32 -6.45
CA ASP A 97 -13.58 22.63 -6.93
C ASP A 97 -14.34 23.01 -8.20
N ALA A 98 -15.31 23.94 -8.06
CA ALA A 98 -16.15 24.40 -9.17
C ALA A 98 -15.36 25.00 -10.35
N ARG A 99 -14.09 25.38 -10.17
CA ARG A 99 -13.21 25.88 -11.24
C ARG A 99 -12.68 24.76 -12.14
N GLN A 100 -12.70 23.52 -11.65
CA GLN A 100 -12.16 22.32 -12.32
C GLN A 100 -13.27 21.33 -12.73
N LEU A 101 -14.50 21.59 -12.30
CA LEU A 101 -15.65 20.74 -12.59
C LEU A 101 -15.87 20.61 -14.10
N SER A 102 -15.84 19.38 -14.60
CA SER A 102 -16.05 19.07 -16.02
C SER A 102 -16.63 17.67 -16.18
N VAL A 103 -17.11 17.32 -17.38
CA VAL A 103 -17.56 15.94 -17.68
C VAL A 103 -16.40 14.95 -17.50
N GLY A 104 -15.18 15.33 -17.92
CA GLY A 104 -13.98 14.51 -17.77
C GLY A 104 -13.64 14.19 -16.32
N ALA A 105 -14.01 15.05 -15.36
CA ALA A 105 -13.80 14.77 -13.94
C ALA A 105 -14.59 13.54 -13.46
N PHE A 106 -15.65 13.12 -14.15
CA PHE A 106 -16.51 11.99 -13.75
C PHE A 106 -16.38 10.77 -14.66
N GLU A 107 -15.46 10.78 -15.65
CA GLU A 107 -15.30 9.69 -16.63
C GLU A 107 -15.03 8.33 -15.97
N HIS A 108 -14.31 8.33 -14.84
CA HIS A 108 -13.92 7.13 -14.11
C HIS A 108 -14.70 6.92 -12.80
N LEU A 109 -15.84 7.59 -12.62
CA LEU A 109 -16.61 7.57 -11.36
C LEU A 109 -16.92 6.15 -10.87
N VAL A 110 -17.36 5.25 -11.75
CA VAL A 110 -17.72 3.87 -11.38
C VAL A 110 -16.49 3.10 -10.88
N TYR A 111 -15.33 3.27 -11.51
CA TYR A 111 -14.08 2.65 -11.08
C TYR A 111 -13.68 3.16 -9.69
N ILE A 112 -13.71 4.48 -9.50
CA ILE A 112 -13.27 5.13 -8.26
C ILE A 112 -14.18 4.72 -7.08
N ILE A 113 -15.50 4.74 -7.29
CA ILE A 113 -16.47 4.30 -6.27
C ILE A 113 -16.41 2.79 -6.05
N GLY A 114 -16.24 2.00 -7.12
CA GLY A 114 -16.08 0.55 -7.02
C GLY A 114 -14.80 0.11 -6.30
N ASN A 115 -13.83 1.01 -6.16
CA ASN A 115 -12.64 0.85 -5.34
C ASN A 115 -12.71 1.61 -4.02
N GLU A 116 -13.90 1.98 -3.55
CA GLU A 116 -14.08 2.55 -2.20
C GLU A 116 -13.36 3.91 -2.00
N LEU A 117 -13.15 4.66 -3.10
CA LEU A 117 -12.31 5.87 -3.17
C LEU A 117 -10.81 5.62 -2.96
N ASP A 118 -10.39 4.36 -2.97
CA ASP A 118 -9.00 3.95 -2.90
C ASP A 118 -8.40 3.78 -4.30
N TRP A 119 -7.09 4.04 -4.39
CA TRP A 119 -6.32 3.99 -5.63
C TRP A 119 -5.09 3.08 -5.46
N PRO A 120 -5.28 1.81 -5.06
CA PRO A 120 -4.18 0.89 -4.76
C PRO A 120 -3.25 0.69 -5.95
N GLN A 121 -3.77 0.79 -7.17
CA GLN A 121 -3.01 0.71 -8.42
C GLN A 121 -2.01 1.86 -8.63
N LEU A 122 -2.11 2.93 -7.84
CA LEU A 122 -1.17 4.06 -7.84
C LEU A 122 -0.43 4.21 -6.49
N SER A 123 -0.69 3.32 -5.53
CA SER A 123 -0.17 3.42 -4.17
C SER A 123 1.36 3.26 -4.09
N GLY A 124 1.94 3.78 -3.01
CA GLY A 124 3.39 3.71 -2.77
C GLY A 124 3.94 2.29 -2.57
N THR A 125 3.09 1.30 -2.24
CA THR A 125 3.54 -0.10 -2.06
C THR A 125 3.26 -0.96 -3.28
N THR A 126 2.01 -0.97 -3.78
CA THR A 126 1.54 -1.91 -4.80
C THR A 126 1.11 -1.24 -6.11
N GLY A 127 1.39 0.07 -6.26
CA GLY A 127 1.09 0.78 -7.49
C GLY A 127 1.80 0.15 -8.68
N HIS A 128 1.08 -0.08 -9.78
CA HIS A 128 1.55 -0.84 -10.94
C HIS A 128 1.16 -0.19 -12.26
N ILE A 129 0.42 0.92 -12.24
CA ILE A 129 0.14 1.71 -13.43
C ILE A 129 0.49 3.17 -13.21
N ASN A 130 0.77 3.89 -14.30
CA ASN A 130 0.64 5.34 -14.33
C ASN A 130 -0.64 5.66 -15.10
N ASN A 131 -1.59 6.35 -14.47
CA ASN A 131 -2.76 6.86 -15.18
C ASN A 131 -2.52 8.33 -15.60
N THR A 132 -3.20 8.74 -16.65
CA THR A 132 -3.21 10.14 -17.13
C THR A 132 -4.58 10.77 -16.91
N TRP A 133 -5.30 10.29 -15.89
CA TRP A 133 -6.66 10.72 -15.63
C TRP A 133 -6.64 12.13 -15.04
N PRO A 134 -7.63 12.98 -15.36
CA PRO A 134 -7.67 14.35 -14.84
C PRO A 134 -7.92 14.41 -13.33
N ASN A 135 -8.19 13.27 -12.68
CA ASN A 135 -8.58 13.16 -11.28
C ASN A 135 -7.40 13.19 -10.31
N ILE A 136 -6.20 12.83 -10.76
CA ILE A 136 -5.05 12.66 -9.89
C ILE A 136 -3.79 13.19 -10.57
N GLU A 137 -2.92 13.84 -9.80
CA GLU A 137 -1.68 14.41 -10.29
C GLU A 137 -0.48 13.72 -9.63
N GLY A 138 0.53 13.42 -10.43
CA GLY A 138 1.75 12.75 -9.98
C GLY A 138 2.00 11.43 -10.70
N THR A 139 3.20 10.90 -10.52
CA THR A 139 3.60 9.62 -11.11
C THR A 139 3.64 8.55 -10.04
N THR A 140 3.19 7.36 -10.38
CA THR A 140 3.31 6.17 -9.54
C THR A 140 4.76 5.74 -9.46
N ARG A 141 5.27 5.70 -8.23
CA ARG A 141 6.55 5.11 -7.85
C ARG A 141 6.28 4.23 -6.66
N SER A 142 6.42 2.92 -6.83
CA SER A 142 6.01 1.94 -5.83
C SER A 142 7.12 0.96 -5.48
N LEU A 143 6.94 0.22 -4.39
CA LEU A 143 7.84 -0.87 -4.03
C LEU A 143 7.68 -2.07 -4.98
N TYR A 144 6.44 -2.37 -5.43
CA TYR A 144 6.18 -3.39 -6.46
C TYR A 144 6.95 -3.11 -7.75
N ALA A 145 6.83 -1.90 -8.31
CA ALA A 145 7.48 -1.56 -9.57
C ALA A 145 9.01 -1.74 -9.49
N ARG A 146 9.61 -1.45 -8.31
CA ARG A 146 11.05 -1.64 -8.10
C ARG A 146 11.45 -3.10 -7.94
N LEU A 147 10.61 -3.93 -7.32
CA LEU A 147 10.84 -5.37 -7.28
C LEU A 147 10.71 -5.99 -8.67
N PHE A 148 9.77 -5.50 -9.48
CA PHE A 148 9.68 -5.85 -10.89
C PHE A 148 10.95 -5.42 -11.65
N ASP A 149 11.41 -4.18 -11.51
CA ASP A 149 12.65 -3.70 -12.15
C ASP A 149 13.89 -4.53 -11.79
N LEU A 150 13.95 -5.07 -10.55
CA LEU A 150 15.02 -5.99 -10.16
C LEU A 150 14.87 -7.34 -10.86
N ASP A 151 13.65 -7.88 -10.95
CA ASP A 151 13.40 -9.18 -11.54
C ASP A 151 12.00 -9.23 -12.19
N HIS A 152 11.97 -9.27 -13.52
CA HIS A 152 10.73 -9.31 -14.29
C HIS A 152 9.91 -10.59 -14.05
N CYS A 153 10.49 -11.62 -13.42
CA CYS A 153 9.76 -12.80 -12.97
C CYS A 153 8.77 -12.49 -11.81
N ASN A 154 8.84 -11.31 -11.19
CA ASN A 154 7.90 -10.83 -10.16
C ASN A 154 6.62 -10.20 -10.74
N HIS A 155 6.44 -10.21 -12.06
CA HIS A 155 5.27 -9.63 -12.72
C HIS A 155 3.96 -10.09 -12.07
N ARG A 156 3.07 -9.13 -11.80
CA ARG A 156 1.78 -9.25 -11.09
C ARG A 156 1.81 -9.72 -9.63
N ASP A 157 2.95 -10.06 -9.05
CA ASP A 157 2.99 -10.59 -7.67
C ASP A 157 2.90 -9.48 -6.61
N TYR A 158 1.77 -8.75 -6.61
CA TYR A 158 1.43 -7.71 -5.64
C TYR A 158 0.07 -7.98 -4.99
N GLN A 159 -0.06 -7.61 -3.71
CA GLN A 159 -1.32 -7.69 -2.95
C GLN A 159 -1.50 -6.51 -1.99
N ASN A 160 -2.48 -5.65 -2.24
CA ASN A 160 -2.90 -4.57 -1.35
C ASN A 160 -4.02 -5.05 -0.43
N ILE A 161 -3.66 -5.42 0.80
CA ILE A 161 -4.57 -5.92 1.83
C ILE A 161 -4.87 -4.78 2.81
N ALA A 162 -5.30 -3.65 2.25
CA ALA A 162 -5.61 -2.45 3.01
C ALA A 162 -7.10 -2.09 2.96
N VAL A 163 -7.60 -1.52 4.05
CA VAL A 163 -9.01 -1.12 4.19
C VAL A 163 -9.10 0.23 4.89
N ASN A 164 -9.95 1.12 4.38
CA ASN A 164 -10.28 2.37 5.06
C ASN A 164 -10.79 2.10 6.48
N GLY A 165 -10.12 2.68 7.48
CA GLY A 165 -10.42 2.48 8.90
C GLY A 165 -9.78 1.23 9.54
N ALA A 166 -8.94 0.49 8.83
CA ALA A 166 -8.18 -0.62 9.42
C ALA A 166 -7.26 -0.12 10.55
N ASN A 167 -7.23 -0.84 11.66
CA ASN A 167 -6.38 -0.59 12.82
C ASN A 167 -5.94 -1.93 13.43
N SER A 168 -5.12 -1.88 14.47
CA SER A 168 -4.60 -3.10 15.11
C SER A 168 -5.69 -4.06 15.56
N LYS A 169 -6.92 -3.59 15.81
CA LYS A 169 -8.02 -4.45 16.23
C LYS A 169 -8.62 -5.25 15.07
N SER A 170 -8.69 -4.65 13.87
CA SER A 170 -9.37 -5.25 12.71
C SER A 170 -8.41 -5.92 11.73
N ILE A 171 -7.12 -5.59 11.77
CA ILE A 171 -6.16 -6.03 10.75
C ILE A 171 -6.00 -7.55 10.71
N LEU A 172 -6.18 -8.27 11.83
CA LEU A 172 -6.10 -9.73 11.83
C LEU A 172 -7.17 -10.38 10.94
N ASP A 173 -8.41 -9.89 10.99
CA ASP A 173 -9.50 -10.40 10.14
C ASP A 173 -9.27 -10.01 8.67
N ILE A 174 -8.72 -8.81 8.43
CA ILE A 174 -8.38 -8.35 7.08
C ILE A 174 -7.20 -9.15 6.50
N ALA A 175 -6.19 -9.46 7.31
CA ALA A 175 -5.01 -10.22 6.92
C ALA A 175 -5.35 -11.65 6.49
N GLN A 176 -6.48 -12.21 6.94
CA GLN A 176 -6.98 -13.50 6.44
C GLN A 176 -7.35 -13.50 4.96
N THR A 177 -7.47 -12.32 4.35
CA THR A 177 -7.68 -12.20 2.91
C THR A 177 -6.37 -12.27 2.11
N LEU A 178 -5.20 -12.15 2.75
CA LEU A 178 -3.90 -12.33 2.11
C LEU A 178 -3.81 -13.75 1.54
N THR A 179 -3.48 -13.88 0.25
CA THR A 179 -3.31 -15.19 -0.36
C THR A 179 -1.85 -15.55 -0.46
N ARG A 180 -1.43 -16.53 0.33
CA ARG A 180 -0.16 -17.21 0.16
C ARG A 180 -0.18 -18.63 0.71
N ASP A 181 0.38 -19.57 -0.05
CA ASP A 181 0.58 -20.95 0.37
C ASP A 181 2.06 -21.19 0.70
N GLN A 182 2.34 -21.61 1.93
CA GLN A 182 3.71 -21.78 2.45
C GLN A 182 4.61 -22.70 1.62
N LYS A 183 4.03 -23.65 0.87
CA LYS A 183 4.76 -24.67 0.12
C LYS A 183 4.80 -24.38 -1.37
N ASN A 184 3.68 -23.87 -1.90
CA ASN A 184 3.42 -23.77 -3.32
C ASN A 184 3.70 -22.38 -3.88
N ASP A 185 3.85 -21.35 -3.03
CA ASP A 185 4.09 -19.99 -3.50
C ASP A 185 5.51 -19.52 -3.18
N VAL A 186 5.95 -18.47 -3.87
CA VAL A 186 7.24 -17.82 -3.58
C VAL A 186 7.12 -16.91 -2.35
N PRO A 187 8.24 -16.56 -1.69
CA PRO A 187 8.21 -15.65 -0.54
C PRO A 187 7.57 -14.29 -0.82
N LEU A 188 7.20 -13.56 0.22
CA LEU A 188 6.68 -12.19 0.15
C LEU A 188 7.55 -11.22 0.95
N LEU A 189 7.72 -10.01 0.42
CA LEU A 189 8.01 -8.82 1.22
C LEU A 189 6.67 -8.22 1.69
N VAL A 190 6.39 -8.28 2.99
CA VAL A 190 5.18 -7.75 3.58
C VAL A 190 5.48 -6.44 4.29
N ILE A 191 4.76 -5.38 3.93
CA ILE A 191 4.75 -4.11 4.65
C ILE A 191 3.54 -4.11 5.59
N TYR A 192 3.78 -4.13 6.90
CA TYR A 192 2.72 -3.99 7.91
C TYR A 192 2.66 -2.52 8.34
N SER A 193 1.62 -1.79 7.91
CA SER A 193 1.56 -0.33 8.03
C SER A 193 0.18 0.19 8.41
N LEU A 194 -0.07 0.26 9.72
CA LEU A 194 -1.26 0.88 10.32
C LEU A 194 -0.84 2.21 10.96
N VAL A 195 -1.07 3.30 10.24
CA VAL A 195 -0.34 4.54 10.50
C VAL A 195 -1.15 5.59 11.23
N GLY A 196 -2.48 5.41 11.34
CA GLY A 196 -3.35 6.42 11.95
C GLY A 196 -4.47 5.91 12.85
N ASN A 197 -5.24 4.92 12.41
CA ASN A 197 -6.57 4.62 13.00
C ASN A 197 -6.55 4.10 14.46
N ASP A 198 -5.39 3.74 15.00
CA ASP A 198 -5.22 3.43 16.42
C ASP A 198 -5.20 4.68 17.32
N VAL A 199 -4.95 5.86 16.75
CA VAL A 199 -5.06 7.17 17.43
C VAL A 199 -6.11 8.09 16.80
N CYS A 200 -6.53 7.82 15.56
CA CYS A 200 -7.49 8.62 14.83
C CYS A 200 -8.92 8.07 14.93
N ASN A 201 -9.85 8.94 15.31
CA ASN A 201 -11.28 8.65 15.38
C ASN A 201 -12.12 9.94 15.33
N GLY A 202 -13.41 9.81 15.02
CA GLY A 202 -14.38 10.92 14.99
C GLY A 202 -15.15 11.13 16.29
N HIS A 203 -14.85 10.40 17.36
CA HIS A 203 -15.61 10.45 18.61
C HIS A 203 -15.33 11.73 19.43
N ALA A 204 -16.36 12.23 20.11
CA ALA A 204 -16.24 13.42 20.98
C ALA A 204 -15.19 13.23 22.09
N ASP A 205 -15.18 12.07 22.75
CA ASP A 205 -14.10 11.67 23.67
C ASP A 205 -13.04 10.88 22.91
N THR A 206 -12.22 11.62 22.16
CA THR A 206 -11.26 11.02 21.22
C THR A 206 -10.15 10.25 21.94
N ILE A 207 -9.72 10.71 23.12
CA ILE A 207 -8.62 10.12 23.90
C ILE A 207 -8.99 8.75 24.44
N ALA A 208 -10.22 8.61 24.97
CA ALA A 208 -10.70 7.34 25.51
C ALA A 208 -10.86 6.23 24.44
N ARG A 209 -10.77 6.58 23.16
CA ARG A 209 -10.96 5.68 22.03
C ARG A 209 -9.66 5.29 21.32
N MET A 210 -8.53 5.86 21.72
CA MET A 210 -7.22 5.49 21.19
C MET A 210 -6.75 4.17 21.83
N THR A 211 -6.20 3.28 21.00
CA THR A 211 -5.57 2.02 21.42
C THR A 211 -4.50 2.27 22.47
N THR A 212 -4.36 1.39 23.48
CA THR A 212 -3.30 1.49 24.49
C THR A 212 -2.01 0.81 24.03
N TYR A 213 -0.91 1.05 24.74
CA TYR A 213 0.37 0.40 24.47
C TYR A 213 0.25 -1.12 24.54
N GLU A 214 -0.36 -1.64 25.61
CA GLU A 214 -0.50 -3.07 25.86
C GLU A 214 -1.37 -3.73 24.80
N GLU A 215 -2.48 -3.09 24.43
CA GLU A 215 -3.34 -3.57 23.35
C GLU A 215 -2.61 -3.66 22.02
N MET A 216 -1.84 -2.62 21.65
CA MET A 216 -1.07 -2.61 20.41
C MET A 216 0.01 -3.70 20.42
N TYR A 217 0.75 -3.83 21.53
CA TYR A 217 1.81 -4.82 21.66
C TYR A 217 1.27 -6.25 21.49
N ASP A 218 0.19 -6.60 22.20
CA ASP A 218 -0.41 -7.95 22.15
C ASP A 218 -1.03 -8.27 20.79
N ARG A 219 -1.64 -7.27 20.14
CA ARG A 219 -2.22 -7.41 18.80
C ARG A 219 -1.13 -7.67 17.77
N VAL A 220 -0.07 -6.85 17.75
CA VAL A 220 1.06 -7.02 16.82
C VAL A 220 1.74 -8.38 16.98
N LEU A 221 1.92 -8.87 18.21
CA LEU A 221 2.41 -10.24 18.42
C LEU A 221 1.48 -11.29 17.82
N THR A 222 0.17 -11.12 17.97
CA THR A 222 -0.84 -12.04 17.42
C THR A 222 -0.81 -12.02 15.88
N GLU A 223 -0.68 -10.83 15.28
CA GLU A 223 -0.62 -10.67 13.83
C GLU A 223 0.68 -11.24 13.23
N LEU A 224 1.82 -11.01 13.86
CA LEU A 224 3.09 -11.61 13.45
C LEU A 224 3.04 -13.14 13.58
N ALA A 225 2.41 -13.66 14.63
CA ALA A 225 2.18 -15.10 14.81
C ALA A 225 1.28 -15.67 13.72
N TYR A 226 0.24 -14.95 13.31
CA TYR A 226 -0.62 -15.34 12.20
C TYR A 226 0.17 -15.38 10.87
N LEU A 227 0.95 -14.34 10.57
CA LEU A 227 1.77 -14.31 9.36
C LEU A 227 2.74 -15.50 9.27
N ASP A 228 3.27 -15.99 10.38
CA ASP A 228 4.18 -17.14 10.39
C ASP A 228 3.48 -18.45 9.97
N THR A 229 2.14 -18.49 9.99
CA THR A 229 1.34 -19.62 9.49
C THR A 229 1.00 -19.52 8.01
N VAL A 230 1.15 -18.34 7.41
CA VAL A 230 0.74 -18.04 6.03
C VAL A 230 1.94 -17.89 5.11
N LEU A 231 2.98 -17.19 5.56
CA LEU A 231 4.10 -16.82 4.72
C LEU A 231 5.02 -18.01 4.43
N PRO A 232 5.44 -18.23 3.18
CA PRO A 232 6.48 -19.19 2.83
C PRO A 232 7.81 -18.82 3.49
N LYS A 233 8.63 -19.83 3.76
CA LYS A 233 9.98 -19.63 4.29
C LYS A 233 10.82 -18.75 3.37
N GLY A 234 11.51 -17.77 3.95
CA GLY A 234 12.32 -16.79 3.24
C GLY A 234 11.57 -15.49 2.94
N SER A 235 10.39 -15.30 3.54
CA SER A 235 9.65 -14.04 3.46
C SER A 235 10.27 -12.99 4.37
N HIS A 236 9.84 -11.73 4.22
CA HIS A 236 10.33 -10.61 5.03
C HIS A 236 9.17 -9.72 5.45
N VAL A 237 9.15 -9.27 6.71
CA VAL A 237 8.10 -8.39 7.24
C VAL A 237 8.71 -7.09 7.75
N LEU A 238 8.39 -5.99 7.10
CA LEU A 238 8.72 -4.64 7.56
C LEU A 238 7.50 -4.05 8.28
N THR A 239 7.56 -3.93 9.60
CA THR A 239 6.55 -3.22 10.37
C THR A 239 6.88 -1.73 10.41
N THR A 240 5.85 -0.88 10.31
CA THR A 240 6.01 0.57 10.46
C THR A 240 5.47 1.07 11.78
N GLY A 241 6.10 2.12 12.32
CA GLY A 241 5.49 2.96 13.34
C GLY A 241 4.25 3.70 12.81
N LEU A 242 3.57 4.44 13.68
CA LEU A 242 2.49 5.33 13.31
C LEU A 242 3.05 6.62 12.68
N ALA A 243 2.21 7.32 11.91
CA ALA A 243 2.57 8.60 11.32
C ALA A 243 2.70 9.71 12.36
N ASN A 244 3.54 10.70 12.05
CA ASN A 244 3.59 11.96 12.78
C ASN A 244 2.56 12.95 12.22
N GLY A 245 1.30 12.83 12.66
CA GLY A 245 0.22 13.71 12.18
C GLY A 245 0.23 15.13 12.75
N SER A 246 1.19 15.48 13.62
CA SER A 246 1.27 16.83 14.23
C SER A 246 1.46 17.95 13.20
N LEU A 247 2.05 17.62 12.05
CA LEU A 247 2.32 18.54 10.96
C LEU A 247 1.07 18.89 10.14
N LEU A 248 0.06 18.03 10.08
CA LEU A 248 -1.11 18.21 9.20
C LEU A 248 -1.81 19.55 9.44
N TYR A 249 -2.20 19.81 10.68
CA TYR A 249 -2.84 21.08 11.04
C TYR A 249 -1.91 22.27 10.77
N GLN A 250 -0.62 22.17 11.13
CA GLN A 250 0.34 23.26 10.93
C GLN A 250 0.50 23.63 9.46
N LEU A 251 0.56 22.63 8.58
CA LEU A 251 0.74 22.81 7.14
C LEU A 251 -0.52 23.31 6.43
N LEU A 252 -1.72 23.02 6.96
CA LEU A 252 -2.97 23.23 6.23
C LEU A 252 -3.92 24.28 6.82
N HIS A 253 -3.89 24.55 8.12
CA HIS A 253 -4.99 25.27 8.81
C HIS A 253 -5.39 26.62 8.18
N ASP A 254 -4.42 27.40 7.69
CA ASP A 254 -4.63 28.71 7.04
C ASP A 254 -4.87 28.62 5.52
N ARG A 255 -4.64 27.45 4.92
CA ARG A 255 -4.83 27.24 3.48
C ARG A 255 -6.31 27.12 3.15
N VAL A 256 -6.68 27.58 1.96
CA VAL A 256 -8.05 27.48 1.46
C VAL A 256 -8.30 26.06 0.93
N HIS A 257 -9.30 25.39 1.51
CA HIS A 257 -9.79 24.08 1.09
C HIS A 257 -10.42 24.18 -0.32
N PRO A 258 -10.38 23.14 -1.17
CA PRO A 258 -10.98 23.16 -2.51
C PRO A 258 -12.40 23.75 -2.59
N LEU A 259 -13.28 23.37 -1.67
CA LEU A 259 -14.65 23.92 -1.53
C LEU A 259 -14.72 25.45 -1.34
N GLY A 260 -13.67 26.05 -0.75
CA GLY A 260 -13.60 27.46 -0.41
C GLY A 260 -12.93 28.34 -1.46
N ARG A 261 -12.52 27.79 -2.61
CA ARG A 261 -11.77 28.55 -3.62
C ARG A 261 -12.65 29.43 -4.52
N VAL A 262 -13.96 29.24 -4.47
CA VAL A 262 -14.97 30.09 -5.13
C VAL A 262 -15.91 30.65 -4.08
N GLY A 263 -16.03 31.98 -4.01
CA GLY A 263 -16.84 32.66 -3.01
C GLY A 263 -16.04 33.03 -1.74
N PRO A 264 -16.71 33.15 -0.57
CA PRO A 264 -16.01 33.38 0.69
C PRO A 264 -15.03 32.23 0.99
N PRO A 265 -13.78 32.54 1.36
CA PRO A 265 -12.76 31.51 1.58
C PRO A 265 -13.17 30.60 2.75
N ILE A 266 -13.02 29.29 2.53
CA ILE A 266 -13.16 28.26 3.56
C ILE A 266 -11.78 27.63 3.75
N THR A 267 -11.21 27.78 4.95
CA THR A 267 -9.91 27.17 5.28
C THR A 267 -10.05 25.74 5.79
N TYR A 268 -8.96 24.97 5.79
CA TYR A 268 -8.97 23.64 6.38
C TYR A 268 -9.34 23.68 7.87
N ALA A 269 -8.94 24.70 8.64
CA ALA A 269 -9.36 24.83 10.04
C ALA A 269 -10.89 24.87 10.21
N GLN A 270 -11.60 25.53 9.28
CA GLN A 270 -13.06 25.58 9.28
C GLN A 270 -13.67 24.23 8.88
N VAL A 271 -13.10 23.54 7.88
CA VAL A 271 -13.53 22.20 7.49
C VAL A 271 -13.33 21.21 8.64
N TYR A 272 -12.17 21.21 9.28
CA TYR A 272 -11.90 20.35 10.44
C TYR A 272 -12.92 20.61 11.57
N SER A 273 -13.17 21.88 11.90
CA SER A 273 -14.17 22.25 12.92
C SER A 273 -15.58 21.75 12.55
N TYR A 274 -15.95 21.84 11.26
CA TYR A 274 -17.23 21.35 10.76
C TYR A 274 -17.35 19.82 10.88
N LEU A 275 -16.34 19.07 10.43
CA LEU A 275 -16.33 17.60 10.52
C LEU A 275 -16.31 17.10 11.96
N MET A 276 -15.57 17.77 12.85
CA MET A 276 -15.57 17.49 14.30
C MET A 276 -16.96 17.71 14.89
N CYS A 277 -17.65 18.80 14.55
CA CYS A 277 -19.00 19.10 15.04
C CYS A 277 -20.00 18.02 14.66
N LEU A 278 -19.86 17.46 13.45
CA LEU A 278 -20.68 16.37 12.93
C LEU A 278 -20.25 14.98 13.41
N GLN A 279 -19.13 14.86 14.14
CA GLN A 279 -18.52 13.59 14.59
C GLN A 279 -18.17 12.65 13.42
N ILE A 280 -17.74 13.21 12.30
CA ILE A 280 -17.32 12.49 11.08
C ILE A 280 -15.90 12.86 10.65
N SER A 281 -15.15 13.57 11.49
CA SER A 281 -13.73 13.81 11.23
C SER A 281 -12.98 12.47 11.20
N PRO A 282 -12.08 12.25 10.23
CA PRO A 282 -11.28 11.03 10.20
C PRO A 282 -10.29 10.98 11.37
N CYS A 283 -9.90 12.13 11.94
CA CYS A 283 -8.98 12.19 13.07
C CYS A 283 -9.18 13.44 13.93
N ASN A 284 -10.10 13.40 14.90
CA ASN A 284 -10.30 14.50 15.85
C ASN A 284 -9.02 14.90 16.59
N GLY A 285 -8.15 13.92 16.87
CA GLY A 285 -6.91 14.13 17.61
C GLY A 285 -5.92 15.08 16.92
N TRP A 286 -5.69 14.90 15.61
CA TRP A 286 -4.75 15.73 14.84
C TRP A 286 -5.42 16.88 14.08
N LEU A 287 -6.64 16.69 13.59
CA LEU A 287 -7.37 17.67 12.77
C LEU A 287 -8.21 18.59 13.65
N THR A 288 -7.54 19.33 14.53
CA THR A 288 -8.19 20.22 15.50
C THR A 288 -7.32 21.44 15.78
N SER A 289 -7.94 22.57 16.10
CA SER A 289 -7.22 23.77 16.56
C SER A 289 -6.65 23.64 17.97
N ASN A 290 -7.13 22.68 18.76
CA ASN A 290 -6.64 22.39 20.11
C ASN A 290 -5.24 21.74 20.08
N ASP A 291 -4.20 22.54 20.34
CA ASP A 291 -2.81 22.11 20.35
C ASP A 291 -2.49 21.04 21.39
N THR A 292 -3.12 21.12 22.56
CA THR A 292 -2.97 20.15 23.66
C THR A 292 -3.48 18.78 23.22
N LEU A 293 -4.61 18.72 22.51
CA LEU A 293 -5.13 17.46 21.97
C LEU A 293 -4.24 16.91 20.85
N ARG A 294 -3.71 17.77 19.96
CA ARG A 294 -2.75 17.34 18.94
C ARG A 294 -1.46 16.78 19.56
N ALA A 295 -0.95 17.42 20.61
CA ALA A 295 0.23 16.98 21.33
C ALA A 295 0.01 15.61 21.97
N PHE A 296 -1.11 15.41 22.69
CA PHE A 296 -1.46 14.13 23.29
C PHE A 296 -1.62 13.01 22.25
N THR A 297 -2.29 13.30 21.13
CA THR A 297 -2.47 12.33 20.03
C THR A 297 -1.12 11.89 19.46
N SER A 298 -0.19 12.84 19.29
CA SER A 298 1.15 12.57 18.80
C SER A 298 1.99 11.78 19.82
N GLU A 299 1.88 12.10 21.11
CA GLU A 299 2.50 11.33 22.19
C GLU A 299 1.99 9.88 22.21
N ARG A 300 0.66 9.68 22.08
CA ARG A 300 0.08 8.35 21.95
C ARG A 300 0.65 7.63 20.72
N ALA A 301 0.73 8.28 19.56
CA ALA A 301 1.25 7.66 18.35
C ALA A 301 2.71 7.22 18.49
N VAL A 302 3.55 8.03 19.14
CA VAL A 302 4.93 7.64 19.48
C VAL A 302 4.95 6.43 20.41
N ASN A 303 4.12 6.44 21.46
CA ASN A 303 4.02 5.32 22.39
C ASN A 303 3.59 4.01 21.69
N LEU A 304 2.59 4.08 20.81
CA LEU A 304 2.16 2.93 20.02
C LEU A 304 3.22 2.47 19.01
N SER A 305 3.98 3.38 18.41
CA SER A 305 5.11 3.02 17.54
C SER A 305 6.18 2.23 18.29
N ILE A 306 6.45 2.60 19.55
CA ILE A 306 7.35 1.84 20.43
C ILE A 306 6.76 0.45 20.74
N ALA A 307 5.44 0.34 20.94
CA ALA A 307 4.78 -0.96 21.12
C ALA A 307 4.96 -1.87 19.91
N VAL A 308 4.73 -1.36 18.69
CA VAL A 308 4.95 -2.08 17.43
C VAL A 308 6.41 -2.52 17.31
N GLN A 309 7.36 -1.62 17.57
CA GLN A 309 8.78 -1.93 17.54
C GLN A 309 9.15 -3.05 18.52
N ASN A 310 8.68 -2.95 19.76
CA ASN A 310 8.97 -3.93 20.80
C ASN A 310 8.36 -5.30 20.47
N ALA A 311 7.12 -5.34 19.98
CA ALA A 311 6.48 -6.59 19.54
C ALA A 311 7.24 -7.21 18.36
N THR A 312 7.63 -6.40 17.37
CA THR A 312 8.40 -6.83 16.20
C THR A 312 9.74 -7.46 16.61
N ASN A 313 10.43 -6.86 17.58
CA ASN A 313 11.72 -7.36 18.07
C ASN A 313 11.58 -8.55 19.03
N ALA A 314 10.45 -8.69 19.70
CA ALA A 314 10.21 -9.78 20.65
C ALA A 314 9.76 -11.07 19.95
N TYR A 315 9.05 -10.97 18.82
CA TYR A 315 8.61 -12.14 18.06
C TYR A 315 9.79 -12.80 17.33
N SER A 316 9.91 -14.12 17.46
CA SER A 316 10.90 -14.95 16.76
C SER A 316 10.23 -15.79 15.67
N PRO A 317 10.08 -15.26 14.45
CA PRO A 317 9.43 -15.98 13.33
C PRO A 317 10.24 -17.17 12.84
N MET A 318 9.56 -18.17 12.25
CA MET A 318 10.18 -19.33 11.61
C MET A 318 10.27 -19.21 10.09
N ASN A 319 9.33 -18.49 9.46
CA ASN A 319 9.20 -18.41 8.01
C ASN A 319 9.63 -17.06 7.41
N PHE A 320 9.79 -16.03 8.23
CA PHE A 320 10.24 -14.72 7.77
C PHE A 320 11.27 -14.10 8.69
N ASP A 321 11.98 -13.09 8.21
CA ASP A 321 12.71 -12.15 9.08
C ASP A 321 11.88 -10.87 9.25
N SER A 322 12.00 -10.22 10.40
CA SER A 322 11.28 -8.97 10.69
C SER A 322 12.22 -7.78 10.90
N ALA A 323 11.71 -6.59 10.66
CA ALA A 323 12.36 -5.34 11.00
C ALA A 323 11.32 -4.25 11.25
N PHE A 324 11.71 -3.23 12.01
CA PHE A 324 10.87 -2.07 12.30
C PHE A 324 11.47 -0.81 11.65
N LEU A 325 10.59 0.02 11.09
CA LEU A 325 10.91 1.35 10.56
C LEU A 325 9.87 2.38 11.08
N ASN A 326 10.30 3.51 11.63
CA ASN A 326 9.35 4.60 11.87
C ASN A 326 8.74 5.06 10.55
N PHE A 327 7.42 5.33 10.51
CA PHE A 327 6.78 5.77 9.27
C PHE A 327 7.47 7.03 8.73
N PRO A 328 8.05 6.99 7.53
CA PRO A 328 9.08 7.96 7.15
C PRO A 328 8.51 9.24 6.52
N PHE A 329 7.40 9.76 7.03
CA PHE A 329 6.76 10.95 6.47
C PHE A 329 7.60 12.22 6.67
N ASP A 330 8.25 12.36 7.83
CA ASP A 330 9.12 13.50 8.10
C ASP A 330 10.30 13.55 7.12
N GLN A 331 10.88 12.38 6.77
CA GLN A 331 11.92 12.29 5.75
C GLN A 331 11.35 12.58 4.35
N ALA A 332 10.17 12.07 4.03
CA ALA A 332 9.53 12.36 2.74
C ALA A 332 9.28 13.87 2.54
N ILE A 333 8.87 14.57 3.59
CA ILE A 333 8.76 16.04 3.58
C ILE A 333 10.12 16.69 3.27
N GLN A 334 11.19 16.26 3.92
CA GLN A 334 12.54 16.80 3.69
C GLN A 334 13.02 16.56 2.25
N GLU A 335 12.80 15.36 1.71
CA GLU A 335 13.15 15.03 0.34
C GLU A 335 12.35 15.86 -0.67
N TRP A 336 11.05 16.08 -0.42
CA TRP A 336 10.21 16.93 -1.27
C TRP A 336 10.66 18.39 -1.26
N ILE A 337 10.98 18.95 -0.09
CA ILE A 337 11.55 20.30 0.04
C ILE A 337 12.86 20.40 -0.75
N SER A 338 13.71 19.37 -0.68
CA SER A 338 15.00 19.35 -1.40
C SER A 338 14.84 19.39 -2.92
N GLN A 339 13.70 18.94 -3.43
CA GLN A 339 13.31 18.97 -4.84
C GLN A 339 12.60 20.27 -5.24
N GLY A 340 12.49 21.23 -4.31
CA GLY A 340 11.81 22.52 -4.55
C GLY A 340 10.29 22.49 -4.29
N GLY A 341 9.79 21.42 -3.69
CA GLY A 341 8.39 21.28 -3.31
C GLY A 341 8.05 21.91 -1.96
N GLU A 342 6.76 22.10 -1.73
CA GLU A 342 6.20 22.59 -0.47
C GLU A 342 5.52 21.44 0.30
N PRO A 343 5.69 21.32 1.62
CA PRO A 343 5.21 20.15 2.38
C PRO A 343 3.71 19.87 2.26
N TRP A 344 2.88 20.91 2.15
CA TRP A 344 1.43 20.77 2.04
C TRP A 344 1.00 20.04 0.75
N GLN A 345 1.86 19.96 -0.27
CA GLN A 345 1.56 19.25 -1.53
C GLN A 345 1.60 17.73 -1.35
N LEU A 346 2.22 17.24 -0.27
CA LEU A 346 2.25 15.82 0.06
C LEU A 346 0.97 15.33 0.76
N ILE A 347 0.01 16.22 1.03
CA ILE A 347 -1.24 15.91 1.72
C ILE A 347 -2.40 15.98 0.72
N GLU A 348 -3.32 15.03 0.80
CA GLU A 348 -4.56 15.00 0.03
C GLU A 348 -5.35 16.29 0.22
N SER A 349 -5.76 16.90 -0.90
CA SER A 349 -6.33 18.25 -0.85
C SER A 349 -7.79 18.29 -0.39
N VAL A 350 -8.51 17.17 -0.52
CA VAL A 350 -9.93 17.11 -0.14
C VAL A 350 -10.11 16.71 1.32
N ASP A 351 -9.40 15.68 1.81
CA ASP A 351 -9.54 15.32 3.22
C ASP A 351 -8.59 16.11 4.13
N GLY A 352 -7.50 16.65 3.59
CA GLY A 352 -6.49 17.37 4.37
C GLY A 352 -5.85 16.51 5.45
N PHE A 353 -5.71 15.21 5.20
CA PHE A 353 -5.33 14.20 6.18
C PHE A 353 -4.38 13.15 5.60
N HIS A 354 -4.77 12.44 4.54
CA HIS A 354 -3.96 11.37 3.95
C HIS A 354 -2.80 11.93 3.13
N ILE A 355 -1.81 11.10 2.81
CA ILE A 355 -0.74 11.50 1.89
C ILE A 355 -1.24 11.45 0.45
N SER A 356 -0.86 12.43 -0.35
CA SER A 356 -1.23 12.51 -1.77
C SER A 356 -0.44 11.51 -2.63
N GLN A 357 -0.73 11.44 -3.93
CA GLN A 357 0.07 10.68 -4.89
C GLN A 357 1.57 11.07 -4.85
N TYR A 358 1.89 12.36 -4.66
CA TYR A 358 3.28 12.80 -4.45
C TYR A 358 3.85 12.25 -3.14
N GLY A 359 3.06 12.30 -2.07
CA GLY A 359 3.42 11.72 -0.77
C GLY A 359 3.72 10.23 -0.88
N HIS A 360 2.83 9.46 -1.51
CA HIS A 360 3.05 8.04 -1.80
C HIS A 360 4.36 7.77 -2.53
N ALA A 361 4.60 8.52 -3.59
CA ALA A 361 5.76 8.33 -4.43
C ALA A 361 7.08 8.58 -3.66
N VAL A 362 7.16 9.68 -2.90
CA VAL A 362 8.35 10.00 -2.10
C VAL A 362 8.50 9.06 -0.90
N THR A 363 7.42 8.73 -0.19
CA THR A 363 7.48 7.75 0.91
C THR A 363 7.97 6.38 0.40
N SER A 364 7.57 5.96 -0.80
CA SER A 364 8.07 4.75 -1.44
C SER A 364 9.59 4.83 -1.70
N ASP A 365 10.09 5.96 -2.20
CA ASP A 365 11.54 6.18 -2.41
C ASP A 365 12.32 6.03 -1.10
N VAL A 366 11.81 6.59 -0.02
CA VAL A 366 12.44 6.54 1.30
C VAL A 366 12.50 5.10 1.82
N ILE A 367 11.38 4.38 1.76
CA ILE A 367 11.31 2.98 2.22
C ILE A 367 12.26 2.11 1.39
N TRP A 368 12.27 2.29 0.06
CA TRP A 368 13.16 1.55 -0.82
C TRP A 368 14.64 1.80 -0.48
N SER A 369 15.02 3.07 -0.31
CA SER A 369 16.39 3.46 0.07
C SER A 369 16.79 2.88 1.42
N TRP A 370 15.84 2.83 2.36
CA TRP A 370 16.05 2.18 3.65
C TRP A 370 16.26 0.67 3.51
N LEU A 371 15.47 -0.03 2.69
CA LEU A 371 15.64 -1.46 2.42
C LEU A 371 17.01 -1.75 1.79
N GLN A 372 17.41 -0.98 0.77
CA GLN A 372 18.72 -1.13 0.14
C GLN A 372 19.89 -0.92 1.13
N THR A 373 19.74 0.02 2.06
CA THR A 373 20.81 0.36 3.00
C THR A 373 20.87 -0.61 4.19
N ASN A 374 19.73 -0.95 4.77
CA ASN A 374 19.65 -1.64 6.06
C ASN A 374 19.31 -3.12 5.94
N LYS A 375 18.65 -3.51 4.83
CA LYS A 375 18.20 -4.86 4.55
C LYS A 375 18.48 -5.28 3.10
N PRO A 376 19.69 -5.06 2.54
CA PRO A 376 19.97 -5.38 1.14
C PRO A 376 19.75 -6.86 0.80
N HIS A 377 19.92 -7.76 1.78
CA HIS A 377 19.70 -9.20 1.62
C HIS A 377 18.22 -9.59 1.54
N TRP A 378 17.28 -8.67 1.79
CA TRP A 378 15.85 -8.90 1.58
C TRP A 378 15.43 -8.65 0.13
N LEU A 379 16.25 -7.94 -0.64
CA LEU A 379 15.95 -7.62 -2.02
C LEU A 379 16.62 -8.66 -2.94
N PRO A 380 15.89 -9.21 -3.93
CA PRO A 380 16.51 -10.12 -4.88
C PRO A 380 17.61 -9.40 -5.67
N PRO A 381 18.64 -10.13 -6.14
CA PRO A 381 19.61 -9.56 -7.07
C PRO A 381 18.91 -9.16 -8.38
N VAL A 382 19.53 -8.24 -9.13
CA VAL A 382 19.06 -7.93 -10.48
C VAL A 382 19.12 -9.20 -11.35
N ASN A 383 18.00 -9.60 -11.92
CA ASN A 383 17.92 -10.71 -12.85
C ASN A 383 18.63 -10.35 -14.17
N SER A 384 19.70 -11.09 -14.47
CA SER A 384 20.51 -10.89 -15.68
C SER A 384 19.75 -11.16 -16.98
N HIS A 385 18.57 -11.78 -16.89
CA HIS A 385 17.70 -12.12 -18.01
C HIS A 385 16.55 -11.14 -18.24
N ASN A 386 16.44 -10.04 -17.49
CA ASN A 386 15.35 -9.06 -17.67
C ASN A 386 15.21 -8.57 -19.12
N ALA A 387 16.32 -8.27 -19.79
CA ALA A 387 16.31 -7.85 -21.20
C ALA A 387 15.87 -8.96 -22.17
N ASP A 388 16.15 -10.24 -21.83
CA ASP A 388 15.66 -11.38 -22.62
C ASP A 388 14.16 -11.59 -22.40
N ILE A 389 13.68 -11.46 -21.16
CA ILE A 389 12.26 -11.52 -20.82
C ILE A 389 11.48 -10.47 -21.62
N GLU A 390 11.90 -9.19 -21.59
CA GLU A 390 11.26 -8.12 -22.37
C GLU A 390 11.28 -8.42 -23.88
N ARG A 391 12.41 -8.92 -24.40
CA ARG A 391 12.54 -9.21 -25.83
C ARG A 391 11.61 -10.35 -26.27
N ILE A 392 11.40 -11.36 -25.43
CA ILE A 392 10.63 -12.57 -25.76
C ILE A 392 9.14 -12.36 -25.45
N PHE A 393 8.83 -11.86 -24.26
CA PHE A 393 7.48 -11.77 -23.70
C PHE A 393 6.90 -10.36 -23.72
N LYS A 394 7.66 -9.35 -24.17
CA LYS A 394 7.24 -7.95 -24.29
C LYS A 394 6.82 -7.37 -22.93
N ASP A 395 5.54 -7.04 -22.78
CA ASP A 395 4.92 -6.49 -21.59
C ASP A 395 4.38 -7.59 -20.66
N GLN A 396 4.72 -8.86 -20.91
CA GLN A 396 4.30 -10.01 -20.10
C GLN A 396 2.77 -10.12 -19.97
N GLY A 397 2.03 -9.52 -20.91
CA GLY A 397 0.57 -9.52 -20.94
C GLY A 397 -0.09 -8.47 -20.05
N GLY A 398 0.62 -7.48 -19.49
CA GLY A 398 0.01 -6.32 -18.86
C GLY A 398 0.69 -5.85 -17.58
N TYR A 399 -0.05 -5.85 -16.47
CA TYR A 399 0.15 -4.97 -15.30
C TYR A 399 1.41 -5.20 -14.44
#